data_AF-A0A6G8FGJ4-F1
#
_entry.id   AF-A0A6G8FGJ4-F1
#
_cell.length_a   1.000
_cell.length_b   1.000
_cell.length_c   1.000
_cell.angle_alpha   90.00
_cell.angle_beta   90.00
_cell.angle_gamma   90.00
#
_symmetry.space_group_name_H-M   'P 1'
#
loop_
_entity.id
_entity.type
_entity.pdbx_description
1 polymer ?
#
loop_
_entity_poly.entity_id
_entity_poly.type
_entity_poly.pdbx_seq_one_letter_code
_entity_poly.pdbx_strand_id
1 'polypeptide(L)'
;MTVRHIVTWKLSGESVADRDAQAAEIAAVLEPLVGRVPGLQSLKLHRNTLNHEDNWDLTLVSLHDDAGALAAYAVHPEHLAAVDVVKQRTVSRACVDLTE
;
A
#
# COMPACT_ATOMS: atom_id res chain seq x y z
N MET A 1 -12.78 -7.45 -15.76
CA MET A 1 -13.32 -6.97 -14.46
C MET A 1 -12.16 -6.32 -13.78
N THR A 2 -12.35 -5.10 -13.28
CA THR A 2 -11.29 -4.39 -12.56
C THR A 2 -11.02 -5.11 -11.25
N VAL A 3 -9.80 -5.00 -10.74
CA VAL A 3 -9.40 -5.60 -9.46
C VAL A 3 -9.07 -4.50 -8.48
N ARG A 4 -9.77 -4.49 -7.35
CA ARG A 4 -9.39 -3.67 -6.20
C ARG A 4 -8.46 -4.47 -5.31
N HIS A 5 -7.24 -3.96 -5.16
CA HIS A 5 -6.19 -4.52 -4.32
C HIS A 5 -6.06 -3.66 -3.06
N ILE A 6 -6.41 -4.25 -1.91
CA ILE A 6 -6.42 -3.58 -0.60
C ILE A 6 -5.38 -4.25 0.29
N VAL A 7 -4.39 -3.48 0.72
CA VAL A 7 -3.35 -3.95 1.64
C VAL A 7 -3.41 -3.11 2.89
N THR A 8 -3.26 -3.72 4.05
CA THR A 8 -3.11 -2.99 5.31
C THR A 8 -1.86 -3.45 6.03
N TRP A 9 -1.19 -2.53 6.74
CA TRP A 9 0.03 -2.79 7.50
C TRP A 9 -0.05 -2.36 8.96
N LYS A 10 0.55 -3.14 9.86
CA LYS A 10 1.01 -2.67 11.16
C LYS A 10 2.42 -2.15 10.97
N LEU A 11 2.66 -0.94 11.43
CA LEU A 11 3.94 -0.24 11.28
C LEU A 11 4.85 -0.50 12.49
N SER A 12 6.15 -0.35 12.28
CA SER A 12 7.20 -0.69 13.26
C SER A 12 7.48 0.43 14.27
N GLY A 13 7.00 1.65 14.00
CA GLY A 13 7.18 2.79 14.90
C GLY A 13 6.56 2.56 16.29
N GLU A 14 7.28 2.97 17.33
CA GLU A 14 6.89 2.76 18.73
C GLU A 14 5.81 3.76 19.19
N SER A 15 5.85 4.98 18.66
CA SER A 15 4.82 6.00 18.90
C SER A 15 3.86 6.17 17.72
N VAL A 16 2.74 6.88 17.94
CA VAL A 16 1.84 7.27 16.85
C VAL A 16 2.57 8.19 15.86
N ALA A 17 3.39 9.11 16.35
CA ALA A 17 4.16 10.03 15.51
C ALA A 17 5.19 9.30 14.62
N ASP A 18 5.87 8.28 15.14
CA ASP A 18 6.80 7.47 14.34
C ASP A 18 6.06 6.74 13.23
N ARG A 19 4.89 6.16 13.55
CA ARG A 19 4.03 5.48 12.56
C ARG A 19 3.48 6.46 11.53
N ASP A 20 3.19 7.70 11.90
CA ASP A 20 2.75 8.74 10.96
C ASP A 20 3.87 9.12 9.98
N ALA A 21 5.11 9.27 10.48
CA ALA A 21 6.28 9.52 9.64
C ALA A 21 6.54 8.35 8.66
N GLN A 22 6.52 7.11 9.17
CA GLN A 22 6.66 5.91 8.34
C GLN A 22 5.55 5.79 7.28
N ALA A 23 4.31 6.13 7.64
CA ALA A 23 3.19 6.14 6.71
C ALA A 23 3.40 7.16 5.58
N ALA A 24 3.91 8.36 5.90
CA ALA A 24 4.23 9.38 4.91
C ALA A 24 5.35 8.93 3.95
N GLU A 25 6.39 8.27 4.47
CA GLU A 25 7.45 7.69 3.63
C GLU A 25 6.92 6.63 2.67
N ILE A 26 6.04 5.74 3.15
CA ILE A 26 5.39 4.70 2.32
C ILE A 26 4.52 5.34 1.22
N ALA A 27 3.70 6.34 1.57
CA ALA A 27 2.87 7.04 0.60
C ALA A 27 3.73 7.72 -0.48
N ALA A 28 4.83 8.37 -0.09
CA ALA A 28 5.72 9.08 -1.00
C ALA A 28 6.37 8.17 -2.06
N VAL A 29 6.53 6.87 -1.79
CA VAL A 29 7.09 5.91 -2.77
C VAL A 29 6.04 5.13 -3.56
N LEU A 30 4.83 4.93 -3.01
CA LEU A 30 3.78 4.13 -3.66
C LEU A 30 2.82 4.97 -4.51
N GLU A 31 2.37 6.13 -4.04
CA GLU A 31 1.39 6.94 -4.77
C GLU A 31 1.88 7.41 -6.15
N PRO A 32 3.17 7.78 -6.34
CA PRO A 32 3.68 8.16 -7.66
C PRO A 32 3.75 7.02 -8.70
N LEU A 33 3.49 5.77 -8.31
CA LEU A 33 3.44 4.65 -9.25
C LEU A 33 2.26 4.78 -10.23
N VAL A 34 1.22 5.53 -9.85
CA VAL A 34 0.10 5.85 -10.74
C VAL A 34 0.63 6.65 -11.94
N GLY A 35 0.36 6.16 -13.14
CA GLY A 35 0.88 6.73 -14.39
C GLY A 35 2.29 6.28 -14.76
N ARG A 36 2.98 5.50 -13.91
CA ARG A 36 4.28 4.86 -14.22
C ARG A 36 4.16 3.37 -14.45
N VAL A 37 3.28 2.70 -13.70
CA VAL A 37 3.01 1.28 -13.86
C VAL A 37 1.77 1.09 -14.75
N PRO A 38 1.89 0.46 -15.93
CA PRO A 38 0.74 0.21 -16.79
C PRO A 38 -0.33 -0.64 -16.09
N GLY A 39 -1.60 -0.24 -16.26
CA GLY A 39 -2.75 -0.95 -15.70
C GLY A 39 -3.10 -0.61 -14.24
N LEU A 40 -2.28 0.23 -13.56
CA LEU A 40 -2.61 0.80 -12.26
C LEU A 40 -3.45 2.08 -12.44
N GLN A 41 -4.76 1.98 -12.22
CA GLN A 41 -5.70 3.10 -12.42
C GLN A 41 -5.66 4.11 -11.26
N SER A 42 -5.55 3.61 -10.02
CA SER A 42 -5.44 4.46 -8.83
C SER A 42 -4.72 3.73 -7.71
N LEU A 43 -4.08 4.49 -6.83
CA LEU A 43 -3.43 4.02 -5.61
C LEU A 43 -3.47 5.14 -4.58
N LYS A 44 -4.01 4.88 -3.39
CA LYS A 44 -4.00 5.83 -2.28
C LYS A 44 -3.68 5.14 -0.97
N LEU A 45 -2.93 5.84 -0.14
CA LEU A 45 -2.61 5.43 1.22
C LEU A 45 -3.53 6.17 2.20
N HIS A 46 -4.04 5.43 3.18
CA HIS A 46 -4.98 5.92 4.19
C HIS A 46 -4.45 5.58 5.57
N ARG A 47 -4.07 6.60 6.32
CA ARG A 47 -3.64 6.49 7.71
C ARG A 47 -4.84 6.25 8.61
N ASN A 48 -4.74 5.28 9.51
CA ASN A 48 -5.74 5.09 10.57
C ASN A 48 -5.69 6.26 11.58
N THR A 49 -6.87 6.74 11.98
CA THR A 49 -7.03 7.91 12.85
C THR A 49 -7.69 7.60 14.20
N LEU A 50 -8.16 6.35 14.41
CA LEU A 50 -8.91 5.94 15.60
C LEU A 50 -8.46 4.56 16.09
N ASN A 51 -8.60 4.31 17.39
CA ASN A 51 -8.30 3.01 18.03
C ASN A 51 -6.89 2.47 17.68
N HIS A 52 -5.85 3.30 17.84
CA HIS A 52 -4.47 2.99 17.41
C HIS A 52 -3.82 1.75 18.04
N GLU A 53 -4.40 1.22 19.12
CA GLU A 53 -3.95 -0.01 19.78
C GLU A 53 -4.46 -1.26 19.04
N ASP A 54 -5.74 -1.27 18.67
CA ASP A 54 -6.39 -2.41 18.03
C ASP A 54 -6.25 -2.37 16.50
N ASN A 55 -6.54 -1.23 15.89
CA ASN A 55 -6.63 -1.07 14.44
C ASN A 55 -5.25 -1.16 13.76
N TRP A 56 -5.27 -1.56 12.49
CA TRP A 56 -4.09 -1.48 11.62
C TRP A 56 -3.69 -0.02 11.38
N ASP A 57 -2.45 0.21 11.02
CA ASP A 57 -1.90 1.56 11.00
C ASP A 57 -2.13 2.25 9.67
N LEU A 58 -1.95 1.55 8.57
CA LEU A 58 -1.96 2.12 7.24
C LEU A 58 -2.62 1.19 6.24
N THR A 59 -3.48 1.72 5.38
CA THR A 59 -4.16 0.95 4.33
C THR A 59 -3.89 1.54 2.95
N LEU A 60 -3.40 0.72 2.03
CA LEU A 60 -3.39 0.98 0.61
C LEU A 60 -4.69 0.50 -0.02
N VAL A 61 -5.28 1.36 -0.84
CA VAL A 61 -6.38 0.99 -1.75
C VAL A 61 -5.94 1.32 -3.17
N SER A 62 -5.86 0.30 -4.02
CA SER A 62 -5.53 0.47 -5.44
C SER A 62 -6.56 -0.21 -6.35
N LEU A 63 -6.67 0.29 -7.57
CA LEU A 63 -7.56 -0.24 -8.61
C LEU A 63 -6.73 -0.55 -9.86
N HIS A 64 -6.92 -1.74 -10.40
CA HIS A 64 -6.21 -2.27 -11.56
C HIS A 64 -7.19 -2.64 -12.68
N ASP A 65 -6.75 -2.55 -13.93
CA ASP A 65 -7.57 -2.87 -15.12
C ASP A 65 -8.15 -4.30 -15.05
N ASP A 66 -7.32 -5.25 -14.61
CA ASP A 66 -7.68 -6.65 -14.39
C ASP A 66 -6.65 -7.37 -13.51
N ALA A 67 -6.82 -8.69 -13.32
CA ALA A 67 -5.90 -9.52 -12.55
C ALA A 67 -4.50 -9.64 -13.19
N GLY A 68 -4.40 -9.53 -14.52
CA GLY A 68 -3.12 -9.51 -15.24
C GLY A 68 -2.35 -8.23 -14.98
N ALA A 69 -3.02 -7.07 -14.97
CA ALA A 69 -2.46 -5.79 -14.58
C ALA A 69 -1.95 -5.82 -13.12
N LEU A 70 -2.72 -6.38 -12.18
CA LEU A 70 -2.27 -6.55 -10.80
C LEU A 70 -1.02 -7.44 -10.70
N ALA A 71 -0.98 -8.55 -11.44
CA ALA A 71 0.19 -9.44 -11.46
C ALA A 71 1.43 -8.74 -12.05
N ALA A 72 1.27 -7.95 -13.10
CA ALA A 72 2.34 -7.15 -13.70
C ALA A 72 2.84 -6.05 -12.74
N TYR A 73 1.91 -5.36 -12.05
CA TYR A 73 2.22 -4.38 -11.01
C TYR A 73 3.07 -5.01 -9.89
N ALA A 74 2.70 -6.20 -9.41
CA ALA A 74 3.36 -6.87 -8.29
C ALA A 74 4.87 -7.09 -8.53
N VAL A 75 5.27 -7.33 -9.79
CA VAL A 75 6.67 -7.58 -10.17
C VAL A 75 7.35 -6.38 -10.86
N HIS A 76 6.65 -5.25 -11.01
CA HIS A 76 7.21 -4.08 -11.69
C HIS A 76 8.42 -3.52 -10.92
N PRO A 77 9.55 -3.15 -11.57
CA PRO A 77 10.75 -2.68 -10.87
C PRO A 77 10.52 -1.50 -9.93
N GLU A 78 9.72 -0.51 -10.33
CA GLU A 78 9.37 0.61 -9.45
C GLU A 78 8.52 0.19 -8.24
N HIS A 79 7.62 -0.79 -8.41
CA HIS A 79 6.86 -1.34 -7.29
C HIS A 79 7.77 -2.11 -6.34
N LEU A 80 8.69 -2.93 -6.86
CA LEU A 80 9.65 -3.67 -6.04
C LEU A 80 10.56 -2.73 -5.22
N ALA A 81 11.01 -1.62 -5.81
CA ALA A 81 11.76 -0.59 -5.09
C ALA A 81 10.93 0.04 -3.96
N ALA A 82 9.65 0.31 -4.20
CA ALA A 82 8.74 0.79 -3.15
C ALA A 82 8.48 -0.29 -2.07
N VAL A 83 8.38 -1.57 -2.44
CA VAL A 83 8.21 -2.69 -1.51
C VAL A 83 9.40 -2.81 -0.55
N ASP A 84 10.62 -2.56 -1.00
CA ASP A 84 11.80 -2.57 -0.13
C ASP A 84 11.70 -1.47 0.95
N VAL A 85 11.19 -0.30 0.58
CA VAL A 85 10.88 0.78 1.53
C VAL A 85 9.81 0.32 2.51
N VAL A 86 8.67 -0.21 2.03
CA VAL A 86 7.56 -0.68 2.87
C VAL A 86 8.03 -1.72 3.89
N LYS A 87 8.77 -2.75 3.46
CA LYS A 87 9.22 -3.86 4.33
C LYS A 87 10.05 -3.39 5.52
N GLN A 88 10.82 -2.31 5.37
CA GLN A 88 11.63 -1.75 6.47
C GLN A 88 10.79 -1.04 7.53
N ARG A 89 9.54 -0.66 7.24
CA ARG A 89 8.64 0.06 8.15
C ARG A 89 7.51 -0.81 8.71
N THR A 90 7.32 -2.03 8.22
CA THR A 90 6.14 -2.86 8.55
C THR A 90 6.49 -4.10 9.35
N VAL A 91 5.66 -4.46 10.32
CA VAL A 91 5.80 -5.70 11.10
C VAL A 91 4.76 -6.76 10.74
N SER A 92 3.60 -6.35 10.23
CA SER A 92 2.54 -7.25 9.77
C SER A 92 1.89 -6.70 8.51
N ARG A 93 1.34 -7.61 7.68
CA ARG A 93 0.63 -7.29 6.43
C ARG A 93 -0.62 -8.16 6.32
N ALA A 94 -1.74 -7.56 5.92
CA ALA A 94 -2.93 -8.27 5.45
C ALA A 94 -3.35 -7.72 4.08
N CYS A 95 -3.99 -8.55 3.27
CA CYS A 95 -4.33 -8.22 1.89
C CYS A 95 -5.65 -8.87 1.49
N VAL A 96 -6.48 -8.13 0.77
CA VAL A 96 -7.70 -8.62 0.14
C VAL A 96 -7.76 -8.09 -1.27
N ASP A 97 -8.00 -9.00 -2.21
CA ASP A 97 -8.24 -8.71 -3.62
C ASP A 97 -9.68 -9.05 -3.96
N LEU A 98 -10.37 -8.14 -4.64
CA LEU A 98 -11.76 -8.35 -5.06
C LEU A 98 -11.99 -7.78 -6.46
N THR A 99 -12.84 -8.44 -7.23
CA THR A 99 -13.26 -8.01 -8.56
C THR A 99 -14.47 -7.09 -8.47
N GLU A 100 -14.45 -6.01 -9.24
CA GLU A 100 -15.57 -5.05 -9.42
C GLU A 100 -16.04 -5.03 -10.88
#